data_AF-A0A936F551-F1
#
_entry.id   AF-A0A936F551-F1
#
_cell.length_a   1.000
_cell.length_b   1.000
_cell.length_c   1.000
_cell.angle_alpha   90.00
_cell.angle_beta   90.00
_cell.angle_gamma   90.00
#
_symmetry.space_group_name_H-M   'P 1'
#
loop_
_entity.id
_entity.type
_entity.pdbx_description
1 polymer ?
#
loop_
_entity_poly.entity_id
_entity_poly.type
_entity_poly.pdbx_seq_one_letter_code
_entity_poly.pdbx_strand_id
1 'polypeptide(L)'
;MPLPWNRDERWPLLFMTEEVPLGNIVHEAFHSMGEHRVDDLYLEDGKAPTAGIWDLMDGGQYRGWDRQHPDAGPWVADMGYSPSHPLAWVRSELWYQGCFRSSVHRLAVRDHHWEGWLAPVSRAPGSDPQWITLADPRRKGRFFSLEVRRPWGFEQGRIGGRFGPGHQGLVVALVDPGLLSYGDPRGPVRVVDAHPGSPEPPAPRLPIGLWELDDAAFNLGPGEQPKGRSGPLSWEVLETDASGRMRIRVNLDRP
;
A
#
# COMPACT_ATOMS: atom_id res chain seq x y z
N MET A 1 13.83 18.78 1.37
CA MET A 1 13.17 20.10 1.33
C MET A 1 13.42 20.81 2.65
N PRO A 2 13.45 22.15 2.69
CA PRO A 2 13.75 22.87 3.92
C PRO A 2 12.69 22.67 5.01
N LEU A 3 13.13 22.66 6.26
CA LEU A 3 12.34 22.42 7.47
C LEU A 3 11.35 23.58 7.75
N PRO A 4 10.20 23.33 8.41
CA PRO A 4 9.03 24.20 8.39
C PRO A 4 9.12 25.42 9.34
N TRP A 5 10.27 25.67 9.94
CA TRP A 5 10.50 26.80 10.88
C TRP A 5 11.38 27.91 10.32
N ASN A 6 11.91 27.78 9.10
CA ASN A 6 12.66 28.86 8.47
C ASN A 6 11.71 29.81 7.71
N ARG A 7 11.43 30.97 8.31
CA ARG A 7 10.57 32.00 7.71
C ARG A 7 11.14 32.61 6.42
N ASP A 8 12.43 32.41 6.14
CA ASP A 8 13.12 32.96 4.98
C ASP A 8 13.14 31.98 3.78
N GLU A 9 12.72 30.72 3.97
CA GLU A 9 12.62 29.73 2.89
C GLU A 9 11.21 29.68 2.32
N ARG A 10 11.11 29.86 1.00
CA ARG A 10 9.84 29.80 0.28
C ARG A 10 9.35 28.36 0.26
N TRP A 11 8.10 28.16 0.67
CA TRP A 11 7.40 26.89 0.50
C TRP A 11 7.45 26.46 -0.97
N PRO A 12 7.59 25.16 -1.27
CA PRO A 12 7.50 24.67 -2.64
C PRO A 12 6.14 25.11 -3.21
N LEU A 13 6.18 25.91 -4.27
CA LEU A 13 4.97 26.32 -4.97
C LEU A 13 4.53 25.15 -5.84
N LEU A 14 3.41 24.54 -5.49
CA LEU A 14 2.79 23.48 -6.28
C LEU A 14 2.08 24.11 -7.48
N PHE A 15 2.69 24.00 -8.65
CA PHE A 15 2.04 24.33 -9.93
C PHE A 15 1.22 23.12 -10.38
N MET A 16 -0.08 23.18 -10.14
CA MET A 16 -1.04 22.18 -10.59
C MET A 16 -1.97 22.82 -11.60
N THR A 17 -2.29 22.12 -12.68
CA THR A 17 -3.33 22.57 -13.61
C THR A 17 -4.70 22.52 -12.90
N GLU A 18 -5.68 23.26 -13.41
CA GLU A 18 -7.04 23.30 -12.82
C GLU A 18 -7.73 21.92 -12.75
N GLU A 19 -7.20 20.92 -13.48
CA GLU A 19 -7.78 19.59 -13.63
C GLU A 19 -6.99 18.47 -12.93
N VAL A 20 -6.08 18.80 -12.01
CA VAL A 20 -5.28 17.80 -11.30
C VAL A 20 -6.16 16.91 -10.39
N PRO A 21 -5.97 15.58 -10.41
CA PRO A 21 -6.72 14.67 -9.53
C PRO A 21 -6.36 14.88 -8.06
N LEU A 22 -7.33 14.66 -7.17
CA LEU A 22 -7.13 14.81 -5.74
C LEU A 22 -5.93 13.99 -5.22
N GLY A 23 -5.74 12.78 -5.76
CA GLY A 23 -4.63 11.93 -5.35
C GLY A 23 -3.25 12.52 -5.58
N ASN A 24 -3.03 13.23 -6.69
CA ASN A 24 -1.78 13.97 -6.92
C ASN A 24 -1.61 15.11 -5.91
N ILE A 25 -2.69 15.83 -5.59
CA ILE A 25 -2.65 16.91 -4.59
C ILE A 25 -2.23 16.35 -3.24
N VAL A 26 -2.82 15.22 -2.84
CA VAL A 26 -2.50 14.56 -1.57
C VAL A 26 -1.07 14.01 -1.59
N HIS A 27 -0.65 13.34 -2.66
CA HIS A 27 0.71 12.82 -2.82
C HIS A 27 1.77 13.94 -2.67
N GLU A 28 1.60 15.05 -3.39
CA GLU A 28 2.53 16.18 -3.33
C GLU A 28 2.46 16.95 -2.00
N ALA A 29 1.28 17.03 -1.39
CA ALA A 29 1.14 17.53 -0.03
C ALA A 29 1.91 16.66 0.97
N PHE A 30 1.94 15.34 0.77
CA PHE A 30 2.72 14.42 1.61
C PHE A 30 4.23 14.65 1.48
N HIS A 31 4.73 14.91 0.27
CA HIS A 31 6.10 15.39 0.07
C HIS A 31 6.37 16.70 0.81
N SER A 32 5.41 17.62 0.74
CA SER A 32 5.52 19.01 1.22
C SER A 32 5.25 19.20 2.70
N MET A 33 4.77 18.17 3.42
CA MET A 33 4.51 18.21 4.86
C MET A 33 5.82 18.20 5.67
N GLY A 34 6.56 19.31 5.56
CA GLY A 34 7.39 19.97 6.56
C GLY A 34 8.59 19.24 7.15
N GLU A 35 8.43 18.04 7.69
CA GLU A 35 9.42 17.51 8.63
C GLU A 35 10.39 16.49 8.01
N HIS A 36 9.97 15.67 7.02
CA HIS A 36 10.83 14.70 6.32
C HIS A 36 10.38 14.45 4.88
N ARG A 37 11.32 14.07 4.00
CA ARG A 37 11.03 13.58 2.65
C ARG A 37 10.41 12.18 2.76
N VAL A 38 9.18 12.02 2.31
CA VAL A 38 8.65 10.68 1.99
C VAL A 38 9.09 10.41 0.56
N ASP A 39 9.98 9.46 0.31
CA ASP A 39 10.42 9.19 -1.06
C ASP A 39 9.29 8.54 -1.88
N ASP A 40 9.28 8.82 -3.18
CA ASP A 40 8.45 8.08 -4.13
C ASP A 40 8.85 6.60 -4.13
N LEU A 41 7.85 5.73 -4.05
CA LEU A 41 8.05 4.28 -4.09
C LEU A 41 8.00 3.73 -5.51
N TYR A 42 7.39 4.49 -6.43
CA TYR A 42 7.30 4.13 -7.84
C TYR A 42 8.66 4.29 -8.54
N LEU A 43 8.84 3.52 -9.61
CA LEU A 43 10.03 3.59 -10.45
C LEU A 43 9.65 4.19 -11.81
N GLU A 44 10.52 5.03 -12.35
CA GLU A 44 10.31 5.71 -13.64
C GLU A 44 10.18 4.73 -14.82
N ASP A 45 10.61 3.47 -14.66
CA ASP A 45 10.48 2.44 -15.69
C ASP A 45 9.09 1.80 -15.78
N GLY A 46 8.23 2.03 -14.77
CA GLY A 46 6.85 1.53 -14.66
C GLY A 46 6.70 0.00 -14.63
N LYS A 47 7.77 -0.77 -14.74
CA LYS A 47 7.71 -2.22 -15.02
C LYS A 47 8.16 -3.08 -13.86
N ALA A 48 8.95 -2.53 -12.96
CA ALA A 48 9.42 -3.25 -11.79
C ALA A 48 8.29 -3.40 -10.76
N PRO A 49 8.23 -4.53 -10.03
CA PRO A 49 7.31 -4.68 -8.91
C PRO A 49 7.54 -3.59 -7.86
N THR A 50 6.49 -2.87 -7.49
CA THR A 50 6.46 -1.84 -6.44
C THR A 50 5.24 -2.01 -5.51
N ALA A 51 4.82 -0.97 -4.78
CA ALA A 51 3.55 -0.99 -4.05
C ALA A 51 2.33 -0.81 -4.98
N GLY A 52 2.54 -0.22 -6.16
CA GLY A 52 1.50 0.03 -7.15
C GLY A 52 0.36 0.84 -6.57
N ILE A 53 -0.88 0.45 -6.87
CA ILE A 53 -2.05 1.19 -6.37
C ILE A 53 -2.27 1.10 -4.86
N TRP A 54 -1.55 0.26 -4.11
CA TRP A 54 -1.79 0.04 -2.68
C TRP A 54 -1.18 1.11 -1.76
N ASP A 55 -0.32 1.97 -2.28
CA ASP A 55 0.28 3.05 -1.52
C ASP A 55 0.13 4.39 -2.25
N LEU A 56 -0.21 5.44 -1.48
CA LEU A 56 -0.29 6.82 -1.95
C LEU A 56 1.02 7.29 -2.59
N MET A 57 2.15 6.84 -2.05
CA MET A 57 3.49 7.25 -2.50
C MET A 57 3.96 6.48 -3.74
N ASP A 58 3.06 5.76 -4.38
CA ASP A 58 3.26 4.98 -5.61
C ASP A 58 2.09 5.27 -6.58
N GLY A 59 1.63 4.28 -7.36
CA GLY A 59 0.46 4.37 -8.23
C GLY A 59 -0.86 4.64 -7.51
N GLY A 60 -0.93 4.53 -6.18
CA GLY A 60 -2.14 4.79 -5.41
C GLY A 60 -2.62 6.25 -5.47
N GLN A 61 -1.75 7.19 -5.85
CA GLN A 61 -2.16 8.58 -6.14
C GLN A 61 -3.05 8.70 -7.38
N TYR A 62 -2.99 7.75 -8.29
CA TYR A 62 -3.80 7.69 -9.51
C TYR A 62 -4.96 6.70 -9.38
N ARG A 63 -5.23 6.20 -8.17
CA ARG A 63 -6.35 5.30 -7.97
C ARG A 63 -7.66 6.01 -8.35
N GLY A 64 -8.43 5.37 -9.23
CA GLY A 64 -9.66 5.94 -9.78
C GLY A 64 -9.41 6.95 -10.90
N TRP A 65 -8.20 7.06 -11.43
CA TRP A 65 -7.89 7.93 -12.55
C TRP A 65 -8.43 7.33 -13.85
N ASP A 66 -9.70 7.56 -14.15
CA ASP A 66 -10.24 7.36 -15.50
C ASP A 66 -11.25 8.44 -15.89
N ARG A 67 -10.70 9.56 -16.39
CA ARG A 67 -11.49 10.67 -16.91
C ARG A 67 -11.96 10.48 -18.35
N GLN A 68 -11.36 9.56 -19.11
CA GLN A 68 -11.59 9.43 -20.55
C GLN A 68 -12.52 8.26 -20.92
N HIS A 69 -12.68 7.30 -20.01
CA HIS A 69 -13.49 6.10 -20.20
C HIS A 69 -14.31 5.75 -18.93
N PRO A 70 -15.06 6.71 -18.34
CA PRO A 70 -15.77 6.51 -17.06
C PRO A 70 -16.79 5.36 -17.05
N ASP A 71 -17.18 4.88 -18.24
CA ASP A 71 -18.13 3.80 -18.47
C ASP A 71 -17.50 2.53 -19.06
N ALA A 72 -16.17 2.51 -19.27
CA ALA A 72 -15.46 1.43 -19.95
C ALA A 72 -14.35 0.85 -19.06
N GLY A 73 -14.74 -0.07 -18.18
CA GLY A 73 -13.87 -0.85 -17.31
C GLY A 73 -14.69 -1.49 -16.18
N PRO A 74 -14.12 -2.41 -15.38
CA PRO A 74 -14.78 -2.88 -14.15
C PRO A 74 -14.92 -1.76 -13.09
N TRP A 75 -14.28 -0.63 -13.33
CA TRP A 75 -14.20 0.55 -12.47
C TRP A 75 -15.45 1.43 -12.64
N VAL A 76 -16.34 1.44 -11.64
CA VAL A 76 -17.50 2.34 -11.66
C VAL A 76 -17.03 3.75 -11.29
N ALA A 77 -17.07 4.68 -12.25
CA ALA A 77 -16.94 6.13 -12.11
C ALA A 77 -16.27 6.61 -10.80
N ASP A 78 -14.95 6.53 -10.78
CA ASP A 78 -14.11 7.34 -9.91
C ASP A 78 -13.29 8.24 -10.83
N MET A 79 -13.10 9.50 -10.47
CA MET A 79 -12.46 10.52 -11.32
C MET A 79 -11.17 11.03 -10.64
N GLY A 80 -10.41 10.11 -10.04
CA GLY A 80 -9.19 10.39 -9.31
C GLY A 80 -9.43 11.02 -7.94
N TYR A 81 -10.62 10.78 -7.34
CA TYR A 81 -11.02 11.32 -6.04
C TYR A 81 -10.75 10.35 -4.88
N SER A 82 -10.24 9.16 -5.18
CA SER A 82 -10.08 8.09 -4.20
C SER A 82 -8.67 7.53 -4.15
N PRO A 83 -7.67 8.38 -3.89
CA PRO A 83 -6.31 7.91 -3.68
C PRO A 83 -6.26 6.89 -2.55
N SER A 84 -5.33 5.96 -2.68
CA SER A 84 -5.03 5.00 -1.62
C SER A 84 -4.47 5.70 -0.39
N HIS A 85 -4.72 5.14 0.78
CA HIS A 85 -3.98 5.56 1.97
C HIS A 85 -2.57 4.94 1.96
N PRO A 86 -1.56 5.58 2.57
CA PRO A 86 -0.24 4.99 2.70
C PRO A 86 -0.31 3.64 3.45
N LEU A 87 0.52 2.67 3.06
CA LEU A 87 0.72 1.41 3.77
C LEU A 87 1.21 1.68 5.21
N ALA A 88 1.00 0.74 6.13
CA ALA A 88 1.37 0.88 7.53
C ALA A 88 2.83 1.27 7.73
N TRP A 89 3.76 0.72 6.96
CA TRP A 89 5.17 1.10 7.07
C TRP A 89 5.41 2.58 6.74
N VAL A 90 4.89 3.06 5.61
CA VAL A 90 5.01 4.47 5.20
C VAL A 90 4.36 5.38 6.24
N ARG A 91 3.12 5.06 6.63
CA ARG A 91 2.37 5.81 7.65
C ARG A 91 3.06 5.84 9.01
N SER A 92 3.70 4.75 9.43
CA SER A 92 4.23 4.59 10.79
C SER A 92 5.69 4.94 10.95
N GLU A 93 6.49 4.84 9.90
CA GLU A 93 7.96 4.93 9.98
C GLU A 93 8.54 6.05 9.11
N LEU A 94 7.93 6.33 7.96
CA LEU A 94 8.43 7.35 7.03
C LEU A 94 7.76 8.71 7.26
N TRP A 95 6.50 8.71 7.69
CA TRP A 95 5.75 9.93 7.93
C TRP A 95 6.12 10.59 9.26
N TYR A 96 6.50 11.88 9.22
CA TYR A 96 6.90 12.68 10.40
C TYR A 96 7.87 11.91 11.33
N GLN A 97 8.90 11.25 10.79
CA GLN A 97 9.87 10.47 11.58
C GLN A 97 9.24 9.40 12.50
N GLY A 98 8.07 8.89 12.13
CA GLY A 98 7.32 7.92 12.92
C GLY A 98 6.54 8.51 14.09
N CYS A 99 6.24 9.82 14.09
CA CYS A 99 5.26 10.41 15.03
C CYS A 99 3.90 9.70 14.97
N PHE A 100 3.54 9.13 13.82
CA PHE A 100 2.33 8.35 13.64
C PHE A 100 2.48 6.85 13.97
N ARG A 101 3.66 6.40 14.41
CA ARG A 101 3.90 5.00 14.81
C ARG A 101 2.92 4.54 15.90
N SER A 102 2.53 5.44 16.80
CA SER A 102 1.54 5.14 17.85
C SER A 102 0.11 5.02 17.33
N SER A 103 -0.16 5.52 16.10
CA SER A 103 -1.49 5.45 15.47
C SER A 103 -1.73 4.16 14.69
N VAL A 104 -0.72 3.30 14.58
CA VAL A 104 -0.80 1.99 13.93
C VAL A 104 -0.24 0.96 14.91
N HIS A 105 -1.10 0.11 15.44
CA HIS A 105 -0.67 -0.90 16.40
C HIS A 105 0.18 -1.96 15.69
N ARG A 106 1.50 -1.92 15.90
CA ARG A 106 2.46 -2.85 15.27
C ARG A 106 2.78 -4.03 16.18
N LEU A 107 2.79 -5.23 15.61
CA LEU A 107 3.38 -6.43 16.21
C LEU A 107 4.59 -6.91 15.39
N ALA A 108 5.78 -6.87 16.00
CA ALA A 108 6.97 -7.51 15.44
C ALA A 108 7.02 -8.98 15.86
N VAL A 109 6.73 -9.89 14.93
CA VAL A 109 6.78 -11.33 15.19
C VAL A 109 8.24 -11.76 15.29
N ARG A 110 8.62 -12.29 16.45
CA ARG A 110 10.00 -12.71 16.75
C ARG A 110 10.24 -14.18 16.45
N ASP A 111 9.20 -15.01 16.59
CA ASP A 111 9.26 -16.43 16.32
C ASP A 111 9.09 -16.73 14.83
N HIS A 112 9.33 -17.98 14.44
CA HIS A 112 9.14 -18.45 13.07
C HIS A 112 7.67 -18.71 12.71
N HIS A 113 6.76 -18.49 13.65
CA HIS A 113 5.35 -18.79 13.50
C HIS A 113 4.54 -17.76 14.29
N TRP A 114 3.42 -17.33 13.72
CA TRP A 114 2.43 -16.56 14.43
C TRP A 114 1.04 -16.84 13.86
N GLU A 115 0.06 -16.93 14.75
CA GLU A 115 -1.35 -17.00 14.40
C GLU A 115 -2.12 -16.05 15.29
N GLY A 116 -2.97 -15.21 14.70
CA GLY A 116 -3.74 -14.25 15.46
C GLY A 116 -4.61 -13.36 14.59
N TRP A 117 -5.37 -12.50 15.26
CA TRP A 117 -6.21 -11.50 14.62
C TRP A 117 -5.38 -10.27 14.22
N LEU A 118 -5.61 -9.81 13.00
CA LEU A 118 -5.08 -8.58 12.45
C LEU A 118 -6.26 -7.66 12.11
N ALA A 119 -6.26 -6.47 12.68
CA ALA A 119 -7.29 -5.47 12.44
C ALA A 119 -6.98 -4.61 11.22
N PRO A 120 -8.01 -4.08 10.52
CA PRO A 120 -7.79 -3.11 9.47
C PRO A 120 -7.06 -1.87 10.00
N VAL A 121 -6.19 -1.29 9.16
CA VAL A 121 -5.54 -0.02 9.47
C VAL A 121 -6.59 1.08 9.58
N SER A 122 -6.72 1.67 10.78
CA SER A 122 -7.73 2.68 11.12
C SER A 122 -7.09 3.82 11.94
N ARG A 123 -7.85 4.85 12.30
CA ARG A 123 -7.37 5.96 13.15
C ARG A 123 -7.31 5.63 14.64
N ALA A 124 -8.11 4.67 15.10
CA ALA A 124 -8.17 4.28 16.51
C ALA A 124 -7.92 2.78 16.62
N PRO A 125 -6.69 2.35 16.97
CA PRO A 125 -6.38 0.93 17.08
C PRO A 125 -7.26 0.29 18.17
N GLY A 126 -7.84 -0.87 17.84
CA GLY A 126 -8.41 -1.77 18.83
C GLY A 126 -7.31 -2.53 19.59
N SER A 127 -7.67 -3.61 20.28
CA SER A 127 -6.71 -4.45 21.01
C SER A 127 -5.79 -5.26 20.10
N ASP A 128 -6.25 -5.59 18.89
CA ASP A 128 -5.48 -6.39 17.93
C ASP A 128 -4.45 -5.53 17.20
N PRO A 129 -3.31 -6.11 16.78
CA PRO A 129 -2.38 -5.43 15.88
C PRO A 129 -3.09 -5.06 14.57
N GLN A 130 -2.63 -3.98 13.93
CA GLN A 130 -3.06 -3.56 12.59
C GLN A 130 -1.99 -3.84 11.54
N TRP A 131 -0.75 -4.01 11.99
CA TRP A 131 0.41 -4.23 11.16
C TRP A 131 1.31 -5.26 11.82
N ILE A 132 1.64 -6.34 11.11
CA ILE A 132 2.65 -7.29 11.55
C ILE A 132 3.90 -7.19 10.69
N THR A 133 5.06 -7.38 11.32
CA THR A 133 6.35 -7.42 10.63
C THR A 133 7.12 -8.69 10.97
N LEU A 134 7.71 -9.32 9.97
CA LEU A 134 8.65 -10.45 10.11
C LEU A 134 9.97 -10.10 9.44
N ALA A 135 11.10 -10.22 10.14
CA ALA A 135 12.41 -9.98 9.54
C ALA A 135 12.68 -11.02 8.44
N ASP A 136 13.19 -10.59 7.28
CA ASP A 136 13.59 -11.53 6.24
C ASP A 136 14.97 -12.13 6.58
N PRO A 137 15.08 -13.45 6.82
CA PRO A 137 16.33 -14.07 7.27
C PRO A 137 17.45 -13.97 6.23
N ARG A 138 17.12 -13.68 4.97
CA ARG A 138 18.08 -13.62 3.86
C ARG A 138 18.81 -12.28 3.76
N ARG A 139 18.28 -11.19 4.33
CA ARG A 139 18.88 -9.85 4.23
C ARG A 139 18.59 -9.00 5.46
N LYS A 140 19.64 -8.56 6.15
CA LYS A 140 19.54 -7.65 7.30
C LYS A 140 18.82 -6.36 6.91
N GLY A 141 17.87 -5.92 7.73
CA GLY A 141 17.10 -4.69 7.54
C GLY A 141 15.90 -4.84 6.60
N ARG A 142 15.83 -5.92 5.81
CA ARG A 142 14.66 -6.26 4.99
C ARG A 142 13.63 -7.02 5.82
N PHE A 143 12.35 -6.77 5.59
CA PHE A 143 11.27 -7.42 6.34
C PHE A 143 10.02 -7.59 5.49
N PHE A 144 9.19 -8.54 5.88
CA PHE A 144 7.83 -8.69 5.37
C PHE A 144 6.88 -7.85 6.21
N SER A 145 5.98 -7.16 5.53
CA SER A 145 4.93 -6.33 6.09
C SER A 145 3.58 -6.96 5.73
N LEU A 146 2.73 -7.22 6.72
CA LEU A 146 1.36 -7.65 6.46
C LEU A 146 0.38 -6.73 7.19
N GLU A 147 -0.65 -6.29 6.47
CA GLU A 147 -1.72 -5.45 6.98
C GLU A 147 -3.06 -5.84 6.34
N VAL A 148 -4.16 -5.63 7.07
CA VAL A 148 -5.50 -5.77 6.48
C VAL A 148 -5.92 -4.42 5.93
N ARG A 149 -6.21 -4.39 4.63
CA ARG A 149 -6.78 -3.24 3.95
C ARG A 149 -8.28 -3.35 3.90
N ARG A 150 -8.92 -2.22 4.10
CA ARG A 150 -10.34 -2.04 3.85
C ARG A 150 -10.53 -0.61 3.37
N PRO A 151 -11.29 -0.40 2.27
CA PRO A 151 -11.63 0.93 1.81
C PRO A 151 -12.18 1.81 2.94
N TRP A 152 -11.47 2.91 3.22
CA TRP A 152 -11.86 3.89 4.23
C TRP A 152 -11.55 5.32 3.77
N GLY A 153 -12.43 6.26 4.12
CA GLY A 153 -12.29 7.66 3.70
C GLY A 153 -12.33 7.78 2.18
N PHE A 154 -11.32 8.43 1.59
CA PHE A 154 -11.22 8.59 0.14
C PHE A 154 -11.21 7.25 -0.60
N GLU A 155 -10.65 6.18 -0.04
CA GLU A 155 -10.62 4.87 -0.68
C GLU A 155 -12.01 4.22 -0.92
N GLN A 156 -13.07 4.76 -0.31
CA GLN A 156 -14.46 4.30 -0.48
C GLN A 156 -15.10 4.73 -1.80
N GLY A 157 -14.41 5.53 -2.62
CA GLY A 157 -14.82 5.70 -4.02
C GLY A 157 -14.92 4.34 -4.71
N ARG A 158 -15.83 4.24 -5.67
CA ARG A 158 -16.39 2.98 -6.20
C ARG A 158 -15.43 2.24 -7.14
N ILE A 159 -14.21 2.01 -6.69
CA ILE A 159 -13.20 1.26 -7.42
C ILE A 159 -13.31 -0.19 -6.95
N GLY A 160 -14.29 -0.91 -7.51
CA GLY A 160 -14.38 -2.36 -7.39
C GLY A 160 -13.20 -3.00 -8.11
N GLY A 161 -12.64 -4.09 -7.57
CA GLY A 161 -11.52 -4.80 -8.18
C GLY A 161 -12.02 -5.86 -9.15
N ARG A 162 -11.12 -6.42 -9.96
CA ARG A 162 -11.45 -7.43 -10.99
C ARG A 162 -12.29 -8.62 -10.47
N PHE A 163 -12.18 -8.97 -9.19
CA PHE A 163 -12.85 -10.13 -8.58
C PHE A 163 -13.82 -9.81 -7.43
N GLY A 164 -14.13 -8.54 -7.15
CA GLY A 164 -15.00 -8.18 -6.02
C GLY A 164 -15.01 -6.69 -5.64
N PRO A 165 -15.21 -6.32 -4.36
CA PRO A 165 -15.15 -4.91 -3.94
C PRO A 165 -13.79 -4.25 -4.18
N GLY A 166 -12.76 -5.03 -4.54
CA GLY A 166 -11.40 -4.56 -4.83
C GLY A 166 -10.73 -3.97 -3.62
N HIS A 167 -9.40 -3.93 -3.62
CA HIS A 167 -8.66 -3.12 -2.66
C HIS A 167 -8.96 -3.41 -1.17
N GLN A 168 -9.39 -4.64 -0.87
CA GLN A 168 -9.73 -5.10 0.47
C GLN A 168 -9.11 -6.46 0.69
N GLY A 169 -8.56 -6.67 1.88
CA GLY A 169 -8.09 -7.97 2.34
C GLY A 169 -6.69 -7.90 2.93
N LEU A 170 -6.05 -9.06 3.09
CA LEU A 170 -4.68 -9.13 3.58
C LEU A 170 -3.72 -8.70 2.47
N VAL A 171 -3.01 -7.60 2.67
CA VAL A 171 -1.90 -7.18 1.80
C VAL A 171 -0.59 -7.64 2.42
N VAL A 172 0.22 -8.31 1.61
CA VAL A 172 1.56 -8.76 1.97
C VAL A 172 2.58 -8.04 1.12
N ALA A 173 3.57 -7.42 1.74
CA ALA A 173 4.63 -6.71 1.04
C ALA A 173 6.02 -7.10 1.55
N LEU A 174 7.00 -7.13 0.65
CA LEU A 174 8.42 -7.20 1.01
C LEU A 174 8.99 -5.79 1.00
N VAL A 175 9.49 -5.34 2.15
CA VAL A 175 10.03 -4.00 2.35
C VAL A 175 11.54 -4.06 2.54
N ASP A 176 12.27 -3.28 1.75
CA ASP A 176 13.72 -3.13 1.81
C ASP A 176 14.09 -1.64 1.94
N PRO A 177 14.19 -1.11 3.17
CA PRO A 177 14.48 0.31 3.40
C PRO A 177 15.80 0.78 2.79
N GLY A 178 16.74 -0.14 2.55
CA GLY A 178 18.01 0.17 1.90
C GLY A 178 17.86 0.61 0.43
N LEU A 179 16.66 0.51 -0.16
CA LEU A 179 16.36 0.92 -1.53
C LEU A 179 15.71 2.31 -1.62
N LEU A 180 15.51 3.02 -0.50
CA LEU A 180 15.02 4.40 -0.52
C LEU A 180 16.02 5.40 -1.15
N SER A 181 17.30 5.02 -1.28
CA SER A 181 18.29 5.84 -1.97
C SER A 181 18.17 5.76 -3.49
N TYR A 182 18.17 6.93 -4.15
CA TYR A 182 18.15 7.10 -5.61
C TYR A 182 19.09 6.13 -6.35
N GLY A 183 18.56 5.40 -7.34
CA GLY A 183 19.36 4.67 -8.35
C GLY A 183 19.29 3.14 -8.35
N ASP A 184 18.47 2.48 -7.51
CA ASP A 184 18.19 1.04 -7.64
C ASP A 184 16.93 0.82 -8.50
N PRO A 185 16.95 -0.08 -9.50
CA PRO A 185 15.77 -0.41 -10.33
C PRO A 185 14.70 -1.22 -9.59
N ARG A 186 14.71 -1.25 -8.26
CA ARG A 186 13.74 -1.98 -7.42
C ARG A 186 13.13 -1.02 -6.42
N GLY A 187 11.80 -1.01 -6.34
CA GLY A 187 11.08 -0.22 -5.35
C GLY A 187 11.36 -0.71 -3.93
N PRO A 188 11.41 0.19 -2.93
CA PRO A 188 11.62 -0.15 -1.52
C PRO A 188 10.47 -0.95 -0.91
N VAL A 189 9.29 -0.93 -1.55
CA VAL A 189 8.12 -1.71 -1.17
C VAL A 189 7.67 -2.52 -2.37
N ARG A 190 7.40 -3.81 -2.16
CA ARG A 190 6.90 -4.71 -3.20
C ARG A 190 5.73 -5.50 -2.68
N VAL A 191 4.53 -5.17 -3.14
CA VAL A 191 3.32 -5.93 -2.83
C VAL A 191 3.38 -7.28 -3.55
N VAL A 192 2.99 -8.35 -2.84
CA VAL A 192 2.85 -9.68 -3.41
C VAL A 192 1.45 -9.78 -4.02
N ASP A 193 1.40 -10.10 -5.31
CA ASP A 193 0.16 -10.33 -6.02
C ASP A 193 -0.48 -11.67 -5.60
N ALA A 194 -1.74 -11.62 -5.16
CA ALA A 194 -2.54 -12.79 -4.84
C ALA A 194 -2.98 -13.55 -6.10
N HIS A 195 -3.13 -12.86 -7.24
CA HIS A 195 -3.65 -13.43 -8.48
C HIS A 195 -2.65 -13.25 -9.64
N PRO A 196 -1.44 -13.84 -9.53
CA PRO A 196 -0.41 -13.67 -10.55
C PRO A 196 -0.88 -14.21 -11.90
N GLY A 197 -0.76 -13.38 -12.93
CA GLY A 197 -1.16 -13.72 -14.30
C GLY A 197 -2.61 -13.36 -14.64
N SER A 198 -3.34 -12.70 -13.73
CA SER A 198 -4.56 -11.98 -14.08
C SER A 198 -4.30 -11.08 -15.30
N PRO A 199 -5.16 -11.11 -16.35
CA PRO A 199 -5.00 -10.23 -17.50
C PRO A 199 -4.95 -8.77 -17.07
N GLU A 200 -4.03 -7.99 -17.64
CA GLU A 200 -3.95 -6.55 -17.39
C GLU A 200 -5.32 -5.87 -17.55
N PRO A 201 -5.61 -4.84 -16.75
CA PRO A 201 -6.89 -4.14 -16.85
C PRO A 201 -7.02 -3.47 -18.22
N PRO A 202 -8.26 -3.33 -18.73
CA PRO A 202 -8.50 -2.59 -19.96
C PRO A 202 -8.05 -1.14 -19.78
N ALA A 203 -7.67 -0.49 -20.88
CA ALA A 203 -7.29 0.91 -20.88
C ALA A 203 -8.42 1.82 -20.36
N PRO A 204 -8.10 2.98 -19.74
CA PRO A 204 -6.77 3.57 -19.65
C PRO A 204 -5.93 2.98 -18.53
N ARG A 205 -4.62 2.93 -18.79
CA ARG A 205 -3.63 2.53 -17.78
C ARG A 205 -3.21 3.75 -16.97
N LEU A 206 -2.73 3.51 -15.75
CA LEU A 206 -2.09 4.54 -14.95
C LEU A 206 -0.97 5.22 -15.74
N PRO A 207 -0.71 6.51 -15.46
CA PRO A 207 0.44 7.22 -16.03
C PRO A 207 1.73 6.41 -15.86
N ILE A 208 2.69 6.60 -16.77
CA ILE A 208 4.01 5.96 -16.77
C ILE A 208 4.00 4.41 -16.70
N GLY A 209 2.86 3.77 -16.97
CA GLY A 209 2.73 2.31 -16.98
C GLY A 209 2.77 1.69 -15.59
N LEU A 210 2.43 2.46 -14.54
CA LEU A 210 2.48 1.99 -13.16
C LEU A 210 1.67 0.72 -12.94
N TRP A 211 2.12 -0.05 -11.96
CA TRP A 211 1.60 -1.39 -11.72
C TRP A 211 0.19 -1.36 -11.11
N GLU A 212 -0.79 -1.77 -11.91
CA GLU A 212 -2.19 -1.93 -11.52
C GLU A 212 -2.41 -3.32 -10.89
N LEU A 213 -2.29 -3.35 -9.56
CA LEU A 213 -2.36 -4.55 -8.70
C LEU A 213 -3.67 -4.63 -7.89
N ASP A 214 -4.82 -4.31 -8.47
CA ASP A 214 -6.06 -4.16 -7.71
C ASP A 214 -6.61 -5.41 -7.01
N ASP A 215 -6.14 -6.57 -7.44
CA ASP A 215 -6.47 -7.90 -6.94
C ASP A 215 -5.35 -8.51 -6.09
N ALA A 216 -4.34 -7.74 -5.66
CA ALA A 216 -3.20 -8.29 -4.92
C ALA A 216 -3.52 -8.73 -3.48
N ALA A 217 -4.70 -8.42 -2.95
CA ALA A 217 -5.06 -8.80 -1.59
C ALA A 217 -5.51 -10.26 -1.49
N PHE A 218 -5.10 -10.92 -0.41
CA PHE A 218 -5.50 -12.29 -0.07
C PHE A 218 -6.79 -12.27 0.75
N ASN A 219 -7.73 -13.15 0.41
CA ASN A 219 -9.07 -13.20 1.00
C ASN A 219 -9.63 -14.62 1.07
N LEU A 220 -10.75 -14.74 1.78
CA LEU A 220 -11.62 -15.92 1.76
C LEU A 220 -12.80 -15.66 0.83
N GLY A 221 -13.16 -16.65 0.01
CA GLY A 221 -14.34 -16.58 -0.84
C GLY A 221 -14.13 -17.29 -2.18
N PRO A 222 -15.19 -17.41 -2.99
CA PRO A 222 -15.06 -17.96 -4.35
C PRO A 222 -14.15 -17.07 -5.20
N GLY A 223 -13.14 -17.67 -5.83
CA GLY A 223 -12.18 -16.96 -6.72
C GLY A 223 -11.00 -16.31 -6.00
N GLU A 224 -11.10 -16.07 -4.69
CA GLU A 224 -10.07 -15.45 -3.86
C GLU A 224 -8.96 -16.44 -3.47
N GLN A 225 -7.74 -15.93 -3.29
CA GLN A 225 -6.63 -16.72 -2.74
C GLN A 225 -6.46 -16.48 -1.24
N PRO A 226 -6.65 -17.50 -0.38
CA PRO A 226 -6.47 -17.34 1.07
C PRO A 226 -5.03 -17.53 1.51
N LYS A 227 -4.14 -18.04 0.65
CA LYS A 227 -2.78 -18.42 1.04
C LYS A 227 -1.76 -17.96 0.01
N GLY A 228 -0.55 -17.73 0.46
CA GLY A 228 0.55 -17.32 -0.41
C GLY A 228 1.92 -17.63 0.17
N ARG A 229 2.94 -17.42 -0.65
CA ARG A 229 4.35 -17.57 -0.27
C ARG A 229 5.21 -16.55 -0.99
N SER A 230 6.17 -15.96 -0.28
CA SER A 230 7.19 -15.07 -0.82
C SER A 230 8.53 -15.38 -0.18
N GLY A 231 9.37 -16.13 -0.91
CA GLY A 231 10.62 -16.66 -0.36
C GLY A 231 10.38 -17.53 0.89
N PRO A 232 11.01 -17.20 2.04
CA PRO A 232 10.88 -17.96 3.28
C PRO A 232 9.56 -17.70 4.01
N LEU A 233 8.79 -16.66 3.66
CA LEU A 233 7.51 -16.39 4.30
C LEU A 233 6.39 -17.15 3.58
N SER A 234 5.53 -17.82 4.33
CA SER A 234 4.22 -18.30 3.90
C SER A 234 3.13 -17.79 4.82
N TRP A 235 1.91 -17.63 4.29
CA TRP A 235 0.76 -17.15 5.03
C TRP A 235 -0.53 -17.83 4.60
N GLU A 236 -1.52 -17.78 5.48
CA GLU A 236 -2.87 -18.27 5.27
C GLU A 236 -3.86 -17.38 6.03
N VAL A 237 -4.89 -16.88 5.34
CA VAL A 237 -6.08 -16.27 5.93
C VAL A 237 -7.00 -17.41 6.35
N LEU A 238 -7.30 -17.47 7.64
CA LEU A 238 -8.09 -18.55 8.25
C LEU A 238 -9.56 -18.15 8.43
N GLU A 239 -9.79 -16.89 8.80
CA GLU A 239 -11.12 -16.39 9.15
C GLU A 239 -11.20 -14.89 8.90
N THR A 240 -12.37 -14.40 8.50
CA THR A 240 -12.68 -12.97 8.41
C THR A 240 -13.95 -12.69 9.18
N ASP A 241 -13.94 -11.69 10.07
CA ASP A 241 -15.11 -11.31 10.85
C ASP A 241 -15.91 -10.16 10.21
N ALA A 242 -17.07 -9.85 10.79
CA ALA A 242 -17.96 -8.79 10.28
C ALA A 242 -17.36 -7.38 10.37
N SER A 243 -16.37 -7.16 11.23
CA SER A 243 -15.65 -5.89 11.31
C SER A 243 -14.55 -5.75 10.25
N GLY A 244 -14.25 -6.84 9.54
CA GLY A 244 -13.19 -6.93 8.55
C GLY A 244 -11.84 -7.29 9.14
N ARG A 245 -11.77 -7.72 10.42
CA ARG A 245 -10.54 -8.31 10.97
C ARG A 245 -10.31 -9.66 10.31
N MET A 246 -9.04 -10.00 10.14
CA MET A 246 -8.65 -11.29 9.60
C MET A 246 -7.80 -12.06 10.59
N ARG A 247 -8.17 -13.30 10.85
CA ARG A 247 -7.29 -14.25 11.54
C ARG A 247 -6.37 -14.83 10.51
N ILE A 248 -5.07 -14.63 10.70
CA ILE A 248 -4.05 -15.11 9.77
C ILE A 248 -3.05 -15.98 10.51
N ARG A 249 -2.47 -16.91 9.76
CA ARG A 249 -1.32 -17.71 10.16
C ARG A 249 -0.16 -17.35 9.26
N VAL A 250 1.02 -17.13 9.85
CA VAL A 250 2.27 -16.90 9.12
C VAL A 250 3.33 -17.87 9.60
N ASN A 251 4.14 -18.36 8.66
CA ASN A 251 5.32 -19.17 8.95
C ASN A 251 6.52 -18.60 8.20
N LEU A 252 7.65 -18.53 8.89
CA LEU A 252 8.92 -18.09 8.34
C LEU A 252 9.92 -19.25 8.38
N ASP A 253 10.28 -19.76 7.21
CA ASP A 253 11.26 -20.83 7.06
C ASP A 253 12.58 -20.44 7.74
N ARG A 254 13.22 -21.42 8.38
CA ARG A 254 14.58 -21.24 8.90
C ARG A 254 15.56 -21.13 7.72
N PRO A 255 16.59 -20.28 7.84
CA PRO A 255 17.67 -20.22 6.87
C PRO A 255 18.42 -21.56 6.73
#